data_AF-A0AAW5MH40-F1
#
_entry.id   AF-A0AAW5MH40-F1
#
_cell.length_a   1.000
_cell.length_b   1.000
_cell.length_c   1.000
_cell.angle_alpha   90.00
_cell.angle_beta   90.00
_cell.angle_gamma   90.00
#
_symmetry.space_group_name_H-M   'P 1'
#
loop_
_entity.id
_entity.type
_entity.pdbx_description
1 polymer ?
#
loop_
_entity_poly.entity_id
_entity_poly.type
_entity_poly.pdbx_seq_one_letter_code
_entity_poly.pdbx_strand_id
1 'polypeptide(L)'
;MKAPKDAKARKEAQRKRDKVLGIERVECRLSIREREQLKTLCAVRAGASDPYSADEYLSTLIRRDWEAWQTQEAELKQQTCQHCDCALPKGCGGAFKGQAECWHTTDAKTLAL
;
A
#
# COMPACT_ATOMS: atom_id res chain seq x y z
N MET A 1 30.93 -33.00 8.28
CA MET A 1 29.84 -32.24 7.65
C MET A 1 28.73 -32.05 8.67
N LYS A 2 28.35 -30.81 9.03
CA LYS A 2 27.24 -30.58 9.98
C LYS A 2 25.94 -31.09 9.36
N ALA A 3 25.22 -31.96 10.06
CA ALA A 3 23.91 -32.45 9.62
C ALA A 3 22.98 -31.28 9.24
N PRO A 4 22.18 -31.40 8.17
CA PRO A 4 21.26 -30.35 7.78
C PRO A 4 20.29 -30.09 8.94
N LYS A 5 20.32 -28.87 9.52
CA LYS A 5 19.36 -28.46 10.56
C LYS A 5 17.95 -28.77 10.06
N ASP A 6 17.14 -29.47 10.86
CA ASP A 6 15.76 -29.81 10.55
C ASP A 6 14.99 -28.64 9.92
N ALA A 7 14.18 -28.92 8.89
CA ALA A 7 13.41 -27.88 8.19
C ALA A 7 12.52 -27.06 9.16
N LYS A 8 12.05 -27.71 10.23
CA LYS A 8 11.32 -27.10 11.35
C LYS A 8 12.19 -26.06 12.10
N ALA A 9 13.42 -26.41 12.47
CA ALA A 9 14.33 -25.52 13.16
C ALA A 9 14.72 -24.29 12.31
N ARG A 10 14.85 -24.47 10.98
CA ARG A 10 15.08 -23.35 10.05
C ARG A 10 13.92 -22.37 10.00
N LYS A 11 12.68 -22.88 9.86
CA LYS A 11 11.46 -22.05 9.88
C LYS A 11 11.26 -21.35 11.22
N GLU A 12 11.55 -22.03 12.34
CA GLU A 12 11.45 -21.42 13.67
C GLU A 12 12.46 -20.29 13.86
N ALA A 13 13.72 -20.48 13.43
CA ALA A 13 14.73 -19.44 13.47
C ALA A 13 14.36 -18.23 12.59
N GLN A 14 13.76 -18.47 11.42
CA GLN A 14 13.24 -17.40 10.56
C GLN A 14 12.14 -16.61 11.27
N ARG A 15 11.10 -17.28 11.81
CA ARG A 15 10.02 -16.63 12.55
C ARG A 15 10.53 -15.82 13.75
N LYS A 16 11.56 -16.31 14.45
CA LYS A 16 12.20 -15.59 15.56
C LYS A 16 12.85 -14.29 15.07
N ARG A 17 13.56 -14.31 13.93
CA ARG A 17 14.13 -13.09 13.33
C ARG A 17 13.06 -12.12 12.86
N ASP A 18 12.05 -12.63 12.15
CA ASP A 18 10.95 -11.82 11.64
C ASP A 18 10.22 -11.12 12.79
N LYS A 19 9.97 -11.83 13.91
CA LYS A 19 9.37 -11.26 15.12
C LYS A 19 10.20 -10.14 15.75
N VAL A 20 11.53 -10.27 15.76
CA VAL A 20 12.42 -9.21 16.28
C VAL A 20 12.37 -7.96 15.38
N LEU A 21 12.23 -8.16 14.07
CA LEU A 21 12.14 -7.08 13.08
C LEU A 21 10.70 -6.54 12.90
N GLY A 22 9.71 -7.07 13.63
CA GLY A 22 8.31 -6.71 13.46
C GLY A 22 7.74 -7.07 12.08
N ILE A 23 8.37 -8.01 11.37
CA ILE A 23 7.93 -8.45 10.05
C ILE A 23 6.79 -9.45 10.22
N GLU A 24 5.63 -9.09 9.70
CA GLU A 24 4.45 -9.94 9.67
C GLU A 24 4.15 -10.45 8.26
N ARG A 25 3.64 -11.67 8.17
CA ARG A 25 3.25 -12.27 6.89
C ARG A 25 1.83 -11.83 6.55
N VAL A 26 1.67 -11.18 5.40
CA VAL A 26 0.38 -10.88 4.78
C VAL A 26 0.11 -11.90 3.67
N GLU A 27 -1.05 -12.55 3.71
CA GLU A 27 -1.45 -13.53 2.69
C GLU A 27 -2.62 -12.99 1.86
N CYS A 28 -2.45 -12.97 0.54
CA CYS A 28 -3.44 -12.45 -0.40
C CYS A 28 -3.96 -13.56 -1.31
N ARG A 29 -5.28 -13.57 -1.53
CA ARG A 29 -5.90 -14.44 -2.53
C ARG A 29 -5.89 -13.73 -3.88
N LEU A 30 -5.11 -14.25 -4.81
CA LEU A 30 -5.02 -13.73 -6.17
C LEU A 30 -5.52 -14.79 -7.16
N SER A 31 -6.33 -14.38 -8.12
CA SER A 31 -6.71 -15.18 -9.28
C SER A 31 -5.49 -15.60 -10.11
N ILE A 32 -5.66 -16.57 -11.00
CA ILE A 32 -4.58 -16.99 -11.91
C ILE A 32 -4.07 -15.79 -12.72
N ARG A 33 -5.00 -15.02 -13.27
CA ARG A 33 -4.71 -13.81 -14.06
C ARG A 33 -3.88 -12.80 -13.29
N GLU A 34 -4.26 -12.49 -12.05
CA GLU A 34 -3.52 -11.52 -11.23
C GLU A 34 -2.10 -12.01 -10.90
N ARG A 35 -1.91 -13.32 -10.67
CA ARG A 35 -0.57 -13.88 -10.43
C ARG A 35 0.32 -13.82 -11.67
N GLU A 36 -0.25 -14.02 -12.85
CA GLU A 36 0.48 -13.86 -14.11
C GLU A 36 0.87 -12.40 -14.34
N GLN A 37 -0.08 -11.47 -14.15
CA GLN A 37 0.18 -10.04 -14.22
C GLN A 37 1.28 -9.61 -13.24
N LEU A 38 1.24 -10.09 -12.00
CA LEU A 38 2.26 -9.81 -10.99
C LEU A 38 3.65 -10.29 -11.46
N LYS A 39 3.76 -11.52 -11.96
CA LYS A 39 5.03 -12.04 -12.48
C LYS A 39 5.57 -11.23 -13.65
N THR A 40 4.70 -10.85 -14.59
CA THR A 40 5.06 -10.00 -15.73
C THR A 40 5.55 -8.64 -15.24
N LEU A 41 4.85 -8.01 -14.30
CA LEU A 41 5.22 -6.71 -13.75
C LEU A 41 6.55 -6.76 -12.99
N CYS A 42 6.80 -7.80 -12.20
CA CYS A 42 8.08 -8.03 -11.54
C CYS A 42 9.26 -8.04 -12.53
N ALA A 43 9.11 -8.73 -13.66
CA ALA A 43 10.15 -8.80 -14.69
C ALA A 43 10.31 -7.48 -15.45
N VAL A 44 9.21 -6.91 -15.96
CA VAL A 44 9.26 -5.69 -16.79
C VAL A 44 9.76 -4.48 -15.98
N ARG A 45 9.38 -4.37 -14.70
CA ARG A 45 9.76 -3.23 -13.85
C ARG A 45 11.18 -3.33 -13.28
N ALA A 46 11.79 -4.51 -13.29
CA ALA A 46 13.21 -4.69 -12.93
C ALA A 46 14.16 -4.20 -14.04
N GLY A 47 13.65 -4.02 -15.26
CA GLY A 47 14.44 -3.55 -16.40
C GLY A 47 15.53 -4.57 -16.78
N ALA A 48 16.80 -4.17 -16.67
CA ALA A 48 17.95 -5.03 -16.97
C ALA A 48 18.42 -5.88 -15.77
N SER A 49 17.82 -5.70 -14.59
CA SER A 49 18.13 -6.49 -13.40
C SER A 49 17.30 -7.77 -13.35
N ASP A 50 17.66 -8.67 -12.43
CA ASP A 50 16.84 -9.85 -12.16
C ASP A 50 15.41 -9.43 -11.74
N PRO A 51 14.37 -10.19 -12.15
CA PRO A 51 12.99 -9.90 -11.78
C PRO A 51 12.82 -9.79 -10.27
N TYR A 52 12.05 -8.79 -9.83
CA TYR A 52 11.71 -8.65 -8.41
C TYR A 52 10.98 -9.89 -7.89
N SER A 53 11.22 -10.22 -6.62
CA SER A 53 10.29 -11.08 -5.89
C SER A 53 8.93 -10.38 -5.73
N ALA A 54 7.88 -11.18 -5.46
CA ALA A 54 6.54 -10.64 -5.26
C ALA A 54 6.49 -9.68 -4.06
N ASP A 55 7.17 -10.00 -2.97
CA ASP A 55 7.24 -9.19 -1.76
C ASP A 55 8.03 -7.88 -1.99
N GLU A 56 9.14 -7.91 -2.72
CA GLU A 56 9.87 -6.68 -3.08
C GLU A 56 9.01 -5.74 -3.95
N TYR A 57 8.34 -6.30 -4.95
CA TYR A 57 7.50 -5.50 -5.84
C TYR A 57 6.32 -4.88 -5.10
N LEU A 58 5.58 -5.69 -4.31
CA LEU A 58 4.46 -5.20 -3.51
C LEU A 58 4.90 -4.17 -2.46
N SER A 59 6.01 -4.42 -1.76
CA SER A 59 6.56 -3.46 -0.79
C SER A 59 6.95 -2.14 -1.45
N THR A 60 7.46 -2.19 -2.69
CA THR A 60 7.79 -0.99 -3.46
C THR A 60 6.55 -0.22 -3.87
N LEU A 61 5.49 -0.90 -4.30
CA LEU A 61 4.21 -0.26 -4.60
C LEU A 61 3.62 0.44 -3.37
N ILE A 62 3.62 -0.24 -2.21
CA ILE A 62 3.12 0.34 -0.95
C ILE A 62 3.90 1.62 -0.60
N ARG A 63 5.23 1.61 -0.71
CA ARG A 63 6.04 2.81 -0.42
C ARG A 63 5.71 3.97 -1.35
N ARG A 64 5.60 3.71 -2.65
CA ARG A 64 5.27 4.74 -3.65
C ARG A 64 3.88 5.31 -3.45
N ASP A 65 2.92 4.44 -3.13
CA ASP A 65 1.54 4.85 -2.85
C ASP A 65 1.48 5.69 -1.56
N TRP A 66 2.23 5.31 -0.53
CA TRP A 66 2.36 6.07 0.71
C TRP A 66 2.98 7.46 0.51
N GLU A 67 3.98 7.59 -0.36
CA GLU A 67 4.56 8.88 -0.74
C GLU A 67 3.55 9.76 -1.52
N ALA A 68 2.80 9.16 -2.44
CA ALA A 68 1.74 9.84 -3.18
C ALA A 68 0.63 10.33 -2.23
N TRP A 69 0.19 9.47 -1.31
CA TRP A 69 -0.78 9.83 -0.27
C TRP A 69 -0.30 11.01 0.59
N GLN A 70 0.94 10.98 1.09
CA GLN A 70 1.47 12.07 1.92
C GLN A 70 1.46 13.42 1.18
N THR A 71 1.74 13.39 -0.13
CA THR A 71 1.68 14.59 -0.97
C THR A 71 0.25 15.10 -1.07
N GLN A 72 -0.72 14.22 -1.39
CA GLN A 72 -2.14 14.56 -1.45
C GLN A 72 -2.66 15.08 -0.10
N GLU A 73 -2.27 14.45 1.00
CA GLU A 73 -2.66 14.85 2.35
C GLU A 73 -2.12 16.25 2.68
N ALA A 74 -0.88 16.56 2.30
CA ALA A 74 -0.26 17.86 2.52
C ALA A 74 -0.96 18.98 1.70
N GLU A 75 -1.37 18.69 0.47
CA GLU A 75 -2.16 19.61 -0.36
C GLU A 75 -3.55 19.84 0.23
N LEU A 76 -4.24 18.78 0.67
CA LEU A 76 -5.57 18.88 1.26
C LEU A 76 -5.58 19.62 2.59
N LYS A 77 -4.53 19.49 3.40
CA LYS A 77 -4.40 20.26 4.66
C LYS A 77 -4.31 21.78 4.43
N GLN A 78 -3.93 22.23 3.24
CA GLN A 78 -3.93 23.65 2.87
C GLN A 78 -5.32 24.14 2.45
N GLN A 79 -6.26 23.22 2.26
CA GLN A 79 -7.63 23.52 1.82
C GLN A 79 -8.61 23.32 2.99
N THR A 80 -9.58 24.21 3.09
CA THR A 80 -10.71 24.08 4.00
C THR A 80 -11.98 23.82 3.19
N CYS A 81 -12.92 23.08 3.78
CA CYS A 81 -14.20 22.85 3.13
C CYS A 81 -15.02 24.14 3.08
N GLN A 82 -15.43 24.57 1.89
CA GLN A 82 -16.18 25.82 1.69
C GLN A 82 -17.54 25.89 2.42
N HIS A 83 -18.10 24.75 2.85
CA HIS A 83 -19.37 24.72 3.59
C HIS A 83 -19.22 24.78 5.11
N CYS A 84 -18.09 24.33 5.65
CA CYS A 84 -17.96 24.12 7.10
C CYS A 84 -16.62 24.57 7.68
N ASP A 85 -15.74 25.12 6.83
CA ASP A 85 -14.37 25.56 7.14
C ASP A 85 -13.49 24.52 7.86
N CYS A 86 -13.92 23.26 7.90
CA CYS A 86 -13.18 22.18 8.51
C CYS A 86 -12.01 21.75 7.61
N ALA A 87 -10.92 21.33 8.25
CA ALA A 87 -9.76 20.78 7.56
C ALA A 87 -10.11 19.47 6.84
N LEU A 88 -9.71 19.38 5.57
CA LEU A 88 -9.79 18.17 4.76
C LEU A 88 -8.61 17.23 5.09
N PRO A 89 -8.73 15.91 4.89
CA PRO A 89 -9.82 15.16 4.25
C PRO A 89 -10.97 14.74 5.18
N LYS A 90 -10.82 14.90 6.51
CA LYS A 90 -11.87 14.49 7.47
C LYS A 90 -13.13 15.35 7.34
N GLY A 91 -12.97 16.66 7.16
CA GLY A 91 -14.05 17.61 6.92
C GLY A 91 -15.19 17.52 7.93
N CYS A 92 -16.42 17.81 7.47
CA CYS A 92 -17.67 17.63 8.23
C CYS A 92 -18.15 16.16 8.30
N GLY A 93 -17.32 15.18 7.93
CA GLY A 93 -17.73 13.77 7.86
C GLY A 93 -18.82 13.49 6.81
N GLY A 94 -18.93 14.34 5.78
CA GLY A 94 -19.91 14.17 4.70
C GLY A 94 -21.31 14.70 4.98
N ALA A 95 -21.49 15.57 5.99
CA ALA A 95 -22.79 16.18 6.29
C ALA A 95 -23.44 16.90 5.09
N PHE A 96 -22.61 17.48 4.20
CA PHE A 96 -23.05 18.19 2.98
C PHE A 96 -22.83 17.38 1.70
N LYS A 97 -22.57 16.07 1.80
CA LYS A 97 -22.33 15.21 0.63
C LYS A 97 -23.58 15.18 -0.25
N GLY A 98 -23.41 15.47 -1.54
CA GLY A 98 -24.49 15.63 -2.52
C GLY A 98 -24.67 17.09 -2.98
N GLN A 99 -24.14 18.06 -2.23
CA GLN A 99 -24.09 19.45 -2.68
C GLN A 99 -22.91 19.67 -3.63
N ALA A 100 -23.09 20.57 -4.61
CA ALA A 100 -22.12 20.83 -5.67
C ALA A 100 -20.82 21.45 -5.16
N GLU A 101 -20.88 22.22 -4.08
CA GLU A 101 -19.75 22.92 -3.45
C GLU A 101 -19.03 22.06 -2.39
N CYS A 102 -19.54 20.84 -2.13
CA CYS A 102 -18.93 19.94 -1.15
C CYS A 102 -17.80 19.13 -1.78
N TRP A 103 -16.60 19.28 -1.23
CA TRP A 103 -15.41 18.49 -1.59
C TRP A 103 -15.66 16.97 -1.57
N HIS A 104 -16.48 16.46 -0.64
CA HIS A 104 -16.84 15.03 -0.62
C HIS A 104 -17.68 14.57 -1.83
N THR A 105 -18.32 15.49 -2.54
CA THR A 105 -19.13 15.23 -3.74
C THR A 105 -18.27 15.29 -5.01
N THR A 106 -17.43 16.31 -5.14
CA THR A 106 -16.64 16.62 -6.34
C THR A 106 -15.29 15.92 -6.35
N ASP A 107 -14.55 16.05 -5.26
CA ASP A 107 -13.10 15.86 -5.24
C ASP A 107 -12.66 14.68 -4.39
N ALA A 108 -13.48 14.15 -3.47
CA ALA A 108 -13.09 12.98 -2.67
C ALA A 108 -12.75 11.73 -3.51
N LYS A 109 -13.21 11.67 -4.77
CA LYS A 109 -12.80 10.61 -5.72
C LYS A 109 -11.32 10.71 -6.10
N THR A 110 -10.71 11.89 -6.02
CA THR A 110 -9.27 12.07 -6.28
C THR A 110 -8.39 11.37 -5.25
N LEU A 111 -8.93 11.07 -4.06
CA LEU A 111 -8.28 10.23 -3.06
C LEU A 111 -8.55 8.73 -3.24
N ALA A 112 -9.55 8.37 -4.05
CA ALA A 112 -9.85 6.97 -4.33
C ALA A 112 -8.98 6.54 -5.53
N LEU A 113 -7.92 5.79 -5.23
CA LEU A 113 -6.98 5.11 -6.15
C LEU A 113 -7.43 5.03 -7.61
#